data_AF-A0A1Q6EPL5-F1
#
_entry.id   AF-A0A1Q6EPL5-F1
#
_cell.length_a   1.000
_cell.length_b   1.000
_cell.length_c   1.000
_cell.angle_alpha   90.00
_cell.angle_beta   90.00
_cell.angle_gamma   90.00
#
_symmetry.space_group_name_H-M   'P 1'
#
loop_
_entity.id
_entity.type
_entity.pdbx_description
1 polymer ?
#
loop_
_entity_poly.entity_id
_entity_poly.type
_entity_poly.pdbx_seq_one_letter_code
_entity_poly.pdbx_strand_id
1 'polypeptide(L)'
;MDLTKAMVWQSDGNGGNMTATLTNTLKSATLSNVITVQKILEGRDWKAGDSFDFELTADGNAPLPADCAQQAQQSCKVTVAYDADSPDSQHSATFGDITYNAGKADYTYTITEGNGNIAALHYSGAKYQIVVAVTETNGAWTASVKSVTKLLDDNGKNVSESQKIGDPIAFTNTYVAVSALPLTGGTTDRQWLLVGGSIGGLAVLLVGAAGVWNSRKRLV
;
A
#
# COMPACT_ATOMS: atom_id res chain seq x y z
N MET A 1 -8.71 -17.13 24.23
CA MET A 1 -7.76 -17.79 23.32
C MET A 1 -8.31 -19.17 23.00
N ASP A 2 -8.52 -19.48 21.73
CA ASP A 2 -9.07 -20.77 21.27
C ASP A 2 -7.93 -21.72 20.89
N LEU A 3 -8.10 -22.99 21.22
CA LEU A 3 -7.02 -23.92 21.54
C LEU A 3 -7.45 -25.35 21.16
N THR A 4 -6.61 -26.06 20.40
CA THR A 4 -6.84 -27.47 20.04
C THR A 4 -6.06 -28.37 21.00
N LYS A 5 -6.75 -29.30 21.68
CA LYS A 5 -6.15 -30.20 22.67
C LYS A 5 -5.89 -31.59 22.08
N ALA A 6 -4.65 -32.06 22.20
CA ALA A 6 -4.28 -33.46 21.95
C ALA A 6 -3.72 -34.08 23.23
N MET A 7 -4.15 -35.30 23.55
CA MET A 7 -3.70 -36.03 24.74
C MET A 7 -3.05 -37.34 24.30
N VAL A 8 -1.82 -37.56 24.75
CA VAL A 8 -1.05 -38.79 24.49
C VAL A 8 -0.72 -39.46 25.82
N TRP A 9 -0.99 -40.77 25.90
CA TRP A 9 -0.67 -41.60 27.05
C TRP A 9 0.58 -42.42 26.77
N GLN A 10 1.50 -42.45 27.73
CA GLN A 10 2.63 -43.37 27.71
C GLN A 10 2.65 -44.16 29.03
N SER A 11 2.68 -45.49 28.91
CA SER A 11 2.92 -46.40 30.02
C SER A 11 4.40 -46.75 30.07
N ASP A 12 4.99 -46.80 31.25
CA ASP A 12 6.37 -47.29 31.44
C ASP A 12 6.51 -48.82 31.32
N GLY A 13 5.39 -49.53 31.09
CA GLY A 13 5.34 -50.98 30.91
C GLY A 13 5.44 -51.79 32.21
N ASN A 14 5.56 -51.14 33.37
CA ASN A 14 5.88 -51.82 34.63
C ASN A 14 4.77 -51.72 35.69
N GLY A 15 3.54 -51.36 35.28
CA GLY A 15 2.37 -51.32 36.16
C GLY A 15 2.38 -50.19 37.20
N GLY A 16 3.30 -49.23 37.09
CA GLY A 16 3.44 -48.11 38.02
C GLY A 16 3.44 -46.76 37.31
N ASN A 17 2.38 -45.98 37.49
CA ASN A 17 2.15 -44.64 36.93
C ASN A 17 2.04 -44.52 35.39
N MET A 18 0.95 -43.89 34.96
CA MET A 18 0.74 -43.45 33.58
C MET A 18 1.05 -41.95 33.48
N THR A 19 1.82 -41.56 32.48
CA THR A 19 2.09 -40.14 32.20
C THR A 19 1.22 -39.69 31.03
N ALA A 20 0.47 -38.61 31.22
CA ALA A 20 -0.31 -37.98 30.15
C ALA A 20 0.38 -36.69 29.74
N THR A 21 0.66 -36.52 28.45
CA THR A 21 1.09 -35.24 27.89
C THR A 21 -0.11 -34.58 27.23
N LEU A 22 -0.48 -33.38 27.70
CA LEU A 22 -1.47 -32.52 27.08
C LEU A 22 -0.75 -31.45 26.27
N THR A 23 -0.83 -31.54 24.95
CA THR A 23 -0.34 -30.49 24.06
C THR A 23 -1.52 -29.63 23.64
N ASN A 24 -1.34 -28.32 23.75
CA ASN A 24 -2.35 -27.36 23.39
C ASN A 24 -1.82 -26.40 22.33
N THR A 25 -2.47 -26.38 21.17
CA THR A 25 -2.04 -25.57 20.02
C THR A 25 -3.03 -24.44 19.80
N LEU A 26 -2.54 -23.21 19.72
CA LEU A 26 -3.36 -22.05 19.34
C LEU A 26 -3.89 -22.24 17.93
N LYS A 27 -5.20 -22.04 17.76
CA LYS A 27 -5.77 -21.92 16.42
C LYS A 27 -5.32 -20.61 15.78
N SER A 28 -5.36 -20.54 14.45
CA SER A 28 -4.98 -19.35 13.69
C SER A 28 -5.98 -19.02 12.59
N ALA A 29 -5.90 -17.79 12.09
CA ALA A 29 -6.57 -17.33 10.89
C ALA A 29 -5.52 -16.72 9.95
N THR A 30 -5.64 -16.98 8.65
CA THR A 30 -4.70 -16.45 7.65
C THR A 30 -5.41 -15.49 6.71
N LEU A 31 -4.80 -14.34 6.47
CA LEU A 31 -5.14 -13.44 5.38
C LEU A 31 -4.16 -13.68 4.24
N SER A 32 -4.63 -14.16 3.09
CA SER A 32 -3.77 -14.56 1.97
C SER A 32 -3.91 -13.67 0.75
N ASN A 33 -2.80 -13.14 0.24
CA ASN A 33 -2.69 -12.39 -1.03
C ASN A 33 -3.73 -11.28 -1.26
N VAL A 34 -4.17 -10.57 -0.22
CA VAL A 34 -5.22 -9.54 -0.34
C VAL A 34 -4.66 -8.11 -0.42
N ILE A 35 -3.47 -7.87 0.14
CA ILE A 35 -2.88 -6.53 0.21
C ILE A 35 -1.93 -6.37 -0.97
N THR A 36 -2.44 -5.76 -2.04
CA THR A 36 -1.69 -5.46 -3.26
C THR A 36 -1.50 -3.96 -3.39
N VAL A 37 -0.28 -3.53 -3.70
CA VAL A 37 0.05 -2.16 -4.07
C VAL A 37 0.24 -2.06 -5.57
N GLN A 38 -0.12 -0.91 -6.13
CA GLN A 38 0.09 -0.58 -7.53
C GLN A 38 0.87 0.72 -7.64
N LYS A 39 1.89 0.74 -8.49
CA LYS A 39 2.65 1.94 -8.80
C LYS A 39 2.19 2.54 -10.12
N ILE A 40 1.92 3.84 -10.08
CA ILE A 40 1.59 4.64 -11.27
C ILE A 40 2.67 5.72 -11.43
N LEU A 41 3.12 5.92 -12.67
CA LEU A 41 3.99 7.03 -13.05
C LEU A 41 3.20 7.96 -13.97
N GLU A 42 3.11 9.23 -13.58
CA GLU A 42 2.52 10.29 -14.40
C GLU A 42 3.62 11.19 -14.98
N GLY A 43 3.42 11.66 -16.21
CA GLY A 43 4.35 12.56 -16.88
C GLY A 43 5.58 11.88 -17.49
N ARG A 44 5.72 10.55 -17.34
CA ARG A 44 6.69 9.73 -18.08
C ARG A 44 6.30 8.26 -18.08
N ASP A 45 6.79 7.52 -19.07
CA ASP A 45 6.74 6.05 -19.09
C ASP A 45 7.76 5.44 -18.10
N TRP A 46 7.51 4.18 -17.74
CA TRP A 46 8.47 3.34 -17.04
C TRP A 46 9.71 3.09 -17.90
N LYS A 47 10.86 2.92 -17.24
CA LYS A 47 12.17 2.67 -17.85
C LYS A 47 12.85 1.49 -17.18
N ALA A 48 13.75 0.84 -17.92
CA ALA A 48 14.62 -0.18 -17.37
C ALA A 48 15.36 0.34 -16.13
N GLY A 49 15.26 -0.40 -15.02
CA GLY A 49 15.84 -0.04 -13.73
C GLY A 49 14.93 0.79 -12.82
N ASP A 50 13.76 1.24 -13.28
CA ASP A 50 12.77 1.84 -12.39
C ASP A 50 12.31 0.80 -11.35
N SER A 51 12.32 1.21 -10.08
CA SER A 51 11.94 0.36 -8.95
C SER A 51 11.43 1.23 -7.81
N PHE A 52 10.36 0.79 -7.16
CA PHE A 52 9.70 1.52 -6.09
C PHE A 52 9.36 0.57 -4.94
N ASP A 53 9.81 0.93 -3.75
CA ASP A 53 9.56 0.14 -2.55
C ASP A 53 8.32 0.65 -1.82
N PHE A 54 7.55 -0.28 -1.27
CA PHE A 54 6.38 -0.02 -0.45
C PHE A 54 6.53 -0.70 0.88
N GLU A 55 6.16 0.00 1.94
CA GLU A 55 6.33 -0.46 3.31
C GLU A 55 4.96 -0.61 3.98
N LEU A 56 4.68 -1.82 4.44
CA LEU A 56 3.54 -2.17 5.29
C LEU A 56 4.03 -2.18 6.74
N THR A 57 3.57 -1.21 7.53
CA THR A 57 3.91 -1.08 8.95
C THR A 57 2.75 -1.57 9.81
N ALA A 58 3.05 -2.51 10.71
CA ALA A 58 2.11 -3.00 11.71
C ALA A 58 1.98 -1.99 12.86
N ASP A 59 0.74 -1.71 13.27
CA ASP A 59 0.47 -0.96 14.49
C ASP A 59 0.37 -1.90 15.70
N GLY A 60 0.92 -1.48 16.84
CA GLY A 60 0.97 -2.29 18.05
C GLY A 60 1.55 -3.68 17.79
N ASN A 61 0.89 -4.73 18.28
CA ASN A 61 1.35 -6.13 18.16
C ASN A 61 0.77 -6.86 16.93
N ALA A 62 0.36 -6.14 15.89
CA ALA A 62 -0.16 -6.78 14.68
C ALA A 62 0.94 -7.63 14.00
N PRO A 63 0.63 -8.87 13.56
CA PRO A 63 1.61 -9.73 12.89
C PRO A 63 1.91 -9.22 11.48
N LEU A 64 3.13 -9.44 11.01
CA LEU A 64 3.53 -9.14 9.63
C LEU A 64 3.53 -10.40 8.77
N PRO A 65 3.61 -10.24 7.43
CA PRO A 65 3.87 -11.35 6.52
C PRO A 65 5.08 -12.20 6.96
N ALA A 66 5.00 -13.53 6.78
CA ALA A 66 6.00 -14.47 7.31
C ALA A 66 7.42 -14.28 6.73
N ASP A 67 7.51 -13.82 5.49
CA ASP A 67 8.73 -13.42 4.80
C ASP A 67 9.41 -12.18 5.43
N CYS A 68 8.63 -11.37 6.16
CA CYS A 68 9.10 -10.18 6.88
C CYS A 68 9.27 -10.41 8.39
N ALA A 69 8.60 -11.42 8.97
CA ALA A 69 8.59 -11.72 10.40
C ALA A 69 9.96 -12.14 10.98
N GLN A 70 10.96 -12.43 10.14
CA GLN A 70 12.33 -12.78 10.54
C GLN A 70 13.15 -11.57 11.02
N GLN A 71 12.67 -10.35 10.81
CA GLN A 71 13.35 -9.13 11.20
C GLN A 71 12.64 -8.54 12.42
N ALA A 72 13.39 -8.06 13.43
CA ALA A 72 12.86 -7.35 14.60
C ALA A 72 12.24 -5.97 14.25
N GLN A 73 11.75 -5.81 13.02
CA GLN A 73 11.19 -4.61 12.44
C GLN A 73 9.65 -4.73 12.49
N GLN A 74 8.98 -3.63 12.84
CA GLN A 74 7.52 -3.53 12.81
C GLN A 74 6.98 -3.27 11.39
N SER A 75 7.75 -3.58 10.35
CA SER A 75 7.38 -3.34 8.97
C SER A 75 7.86 -4.42 8.00
N CYS A 76 7.19 -4.49 6.85
CA CYS A 76 7.43 -5.41 5.76
C CYS A 76 7.54 -4.63 4.46
N LYS A 77 8.44 -5.02 3.55
CA LYS A 77 8.67 -4.32 2.29
C LYS A 77 8.38 -5.19 1.09
N VAL A 78 7.78 -4.59 0.07
CA VAL A 78 7.65 -5.16 -1.27
C VAL A 78 8.11 -4.14 -2.31
N THR A 79 8.56 -4.63 -3.45
CA THR A 79 9.11 -3.79 -4.52
C THR A 79 8.32 -3.99 -5.80
N VAL A 80 7.92 -2.89 -6.43
CA VAL A 80 7.41 -2.88 -7.80
C VAL A 80 8.53 -2.40 -8.71
N ALA A 81 9.00 -3.27 -9.59
CA ALA A 81 10.07 -2.96 -10.54
C ALA A 81 9.54 -2.98 -11.98
N TYR A 82 10.24 -2.28 -12.86
CA TYR A 82 10.05 -2.44 -14.29
C TYR A 82 10.38 -3.88 -14.71
N ASP A 83 9.45 -4.48 -15.45
CA ASP A 83 9.61 -5.79 -16.07
C ASP A 83 9.44 -5.65 -17.58
N ALA A 84 10.51 -5.91 -18.34
CA ALA A 84 10.50 -5.83 -19.80
C ALA A 84 9.65 -6.95 -20.43
N ASP A 85 9.52 -8.09 -19.75
CA ASP A 85 8.78 -9.25 -20.22
C ASP A 85 7.30 -9.17 -19.83
N SER A 86 6.93 -8.21 -18.96
CA SER A 86 5.56 -7.97 -18.52
C SER A 86 5.22 -6.46 -18.46
N PRO A 87 5.20 -5.76 -19.61
CA PRO A 87 4.85 -4.34 -19.65
C PRO A 87 3.39 -4.07 -19.22
N ASP A 88 2.53 -5.09 -19.30
CA ASP A 88 1.12 -5.05 -18.86
C ASP A 88 0.93 -5.55 -17.41
N SER A 89 2.00 -5.74 -16.62
CA SER A 89 1.97 -6.24 -15.23
C SER A 89 1.16 -5.39 -14.25
N GLN A 90 0.52 -4.32 -14.74
CA GLN A 90 -0.13 -3.26 -13.96
C GLN A 90 0.81 -2.61 -12.93
N HIS A 91 2.12 -2.91 -12.98
CA HIS A 91 3.14 -2.49 -12.03
C HIS A 91 2.66 -2.63 -10.58
N SER A 92 2.42 -3.87 -10.16
CA SER A 92 1.88 -4.19 -8.84
C SER A 92 2.71 -5.23 -8.10
N ALA A 93 2.62 -5.21 -6.77
CA ALA A 93 3.23 -6.19 -5.88
C ALA A 93 2.28 -6.51 -4.73
N THR A 94 2.29 -7.76 -4.26
CA THR A 94 1.40 -8.24 -3.19
C THR A 94 2.23 -8.62 -1.98
N PHE A 95 1.83 -8.16 -0.80
CA PHE A 95 2.41 -8.61 0.46
C PHE A 95 2.04 -10.06 0.72
N GLY A 96 2.98 -10.81 1.32
CA GLY A 96 2.77 -12.21 1.68
C GLY A 96 1.65 -12.43 2.70
N ASP A 97 1.33 -13.70 2.90
CA ASP A 97 0.29 -14.13 3.83
C ASP A 97 0.59 -13.70 5.28
N ILE A 98 -0.44 -13.18 5.95
CA ILE A 98 -0.37 -12.77 7.36
C ILE A 98 -1.17 -13.75 8.20
N THR A 99 -0.52 -14.37 9.19
CA THR A 99 -1.17 -15.32 10.10
C THR A 99 -1.41 -14.67 11.45
N TYR A 100 -2.65 -14.77 11.93
CA TYR A 100 -3.13 -14.23 13.19
C TYR A 100 -3.46 -15.36 14.15
N ASN A 101 -3.19 -15.14 15.44
CA ASN A 101 -3.68 -16.04 16.48
C ASN A 101 -5.19 -15.92 16.63
N ALA A 102 -5.85 -17.03 16.96
CA ALA A 102 -7.28 -17.07 17.23
C ALA A 102 -7.67 -16.19 18.42
N GLY A 103 -8.44 -15.15 18.10
CA GLY A 103 -9.00 -14.19 19.04
C GLY A 103 -9.70 -13.10 18.25
N LYS A 104 -10.94 -12.77 18.61
CA LYS A 104 -11.68 -11.69 17.94
C LYS A 104 -10.96 -10.38 18.19
N ALA A 105 -10.42 -9.78 17.13
CA ALA A 105 -9.60 -8.58 17.21
C ALA A 105 -9.54 -7.90 15.84
N ASP A 106 -9.33 -6.59 15.87
CA ASP A 106 -8.99 -5.79 14.70
C ASP A 106 -7.50 -5.43 14.77
N TYR A 107 -6.81 -5.58 13.64
CA TYR A 107 -5.39 -5.27 13.48
C TYR A 107 -5.22 -4.17 12.45
N THR A 108 -4.44 -3.16 12.79
CA THR A 108 -4.25 -1.99 11.95
C THR A 108 -2.87 -2.01 11.32
N TYR A 109 -2.82 -1.64 10.05
CA TYR A 109 -1.59 -1.47 9.29
C TYR A 109 -1.60 -0.13 8.57
N THR A 110 -0.41 0.38 8.29
CA THR A 110 -0.20 1.55 7.44
C THR A 110 0.65 1.16 6.24
N ILE A 111 0.29 1.62 5.03
CA ILE A 111 1.12 1.48 3.84
C ILE A 111 1.56 2.85 3.34
N THR A 112 2.84 2.96 3.01
CA THR A 112 3.47 4.13 2.40
C THR A 112 4.43 3.71 1.30
N GLU A 113 4.65 4.58 0.31
CA GLU A 113 5.77 4.46 -0.61
C GLU A 113 7.07 4.91 0.08
N GLY A 114 8.15 4.18 -0.13
CA GLY A 114 9.47 4.54 0.33
C GLY A 114 10.05 5.69 -0.48
N ASN A 115 10.94 6.46 0.14
CA ASN A 115 11.70 7.48 -0.60
C ASN A 115 12.59 6.81 -1.65
N GLY A 116 12.64 7.40 -2.85
CA GLY A 116 13.60 7.00 -3.87
C GLY A 116 14.49 8.15 -4.32
N ASN A 117 15.28 7.90 -5.35
CA ASN A 117 16.36 8.79 -5.81
C ASN A 117 16.29 9.10 -7.31
N ILE A 118 15.19 8.74 -7.99
CA ILE A 118 15.03 9.04 -9.41
C ILE A 118 14.80 10.54 -9.56
N ALA A 119 15.71 11.20 -10.28
CA ALA A 119 15.67 12.64 -10.49
C ALA A 119 14.35 13.09 -11.13
N ALA A 120 13.86 14.26 -10.69
CA ALA A 120 12.64 14.89 -11.19
C ALA A 120 11.34 14.08 -11.01
N LEU A 121 11.36 12.98 -10.24
CA LEU A 121 10.12 12.36 -9.73
C LEU A 121 9.74 12.97 -8.39
N HIS A 122 8.50 13.42 -8.29
CA HIS A 122 7.81 13.65 -7.03
C HIS A 122 7.23 12.31 -6.55
N TYR A 123 7.75 11.81 -5.43
CA TYR A 123 7.30 10.55 -4.84
C TYR A 123 5.96 10.75 -4.12
N SER A 124 5.10 9.71 -4.13
CA SER A 124 3.78 9.79 -3.52
C SER A 124 3.90 10.01 -2.01
N GLY A 125 3.25 11.06 -1.52
CA GLY A 125 3.03 11.29 -0.10
C GLY A 125 1.84 10.51 0.46
N ALA A 126 1.22 9.63 -0.34
CA ALA A 126 0.01 8.95 0.06
C ALA A 126 0.26 8.02 1.25
N LYS A 127 -0.77 7.90 2.10
CA LYS A 127 -0.75 7.02 3.26
C LYS A 127 -2.08 6.32 3.36
N TYR A 128 -2.03 5.00 3.42
CA TYR A 128 -3.22 4.17 3.54
C TYR A 128 -3.24 3.46 4.88
N GLN A 129 -4.39 3.43 5.54
CA GLN A 129 -4.65 2.60 6.69
C GLN A 129 -5.48 1.39 6.26
N ILE A 130 -5.10 0.21 6.73
CA ILE A 130 -5.81 -1.03 6.53
C ILE A 130 -6.20 -1.58 7.89
N VAL A 131 -7.46 -1.98 8.04
CA VAL A 131 -7.92 -2.70 9.22
C VAL A 131 -8.28 -4.11 8.81
N VAL A 132 -7.68 -5.10 9.45
CA VAL A 132 -7.98 -6.53 9.27
C VAL A 132 -8.72 -7.03 10.49
N ALA A 133 -9.88 -7.64 10.28
CA ALA A 133 -10.66 -8.25 11.35
C ALA A 133 -10.39 -9.76 11.38
N VAL A 134 -10.08 -10.28 12.57
CA VAL A 134 -10.09 -11.71 12.87
C VAL A 134 -11.43 -12.04 13.52
N THR A 135 -12.20 -12.92 12.87
CA THR A 135 -13.53 -13.31 13.33
C THR A 135 -13.65 -14.82 13.41
N GLU A 136 -14.69 -15.29 14.09
CA GLU A 136 -14.98 -16.71 14.24
C GLU A 136 -16.42 -16.96 13.80
N THR A 137 -16.61 -17.98 12.97
CA THR A 137 -17.90 -18.44 12.49
C THR A 137 -17.92 -19.97 12.53
N ASN A 138 -18.85 -20.54 13.30
CA ASN A 138 -19.06 -21.99 13.42
C ASN A 138 -17.80 -22.79 13.81
N GLY A 139 -16.96 -22.23 14.69
CA GLY A 139 -15.72 -22.83 15.18
C GLY A 139 -14.50 -22.63 14.26
N ALA A 140 -14.68 -21.98 13.11
CA ALA A 140 -13.62 -21.65 12.17
C ALA A 140 -13.22 -20.16 12.29
N TRP A 141 -11.91 -19.91 12.37
CA TRP A 141 -11.34 -18.57 12.44
C TRP A 141 -10.97 -18.07 11.05
N THR A 142 -11.36 -16.83 10.74
CA THR A 142 -11.07 -16.17 9.46
C THR A 142 -10.49 -14.79 9.68
N ALA A 143 -9.59 -14.38 8.79
CA ALA A 143 -9.04 -13.04 8.74
C ALA A 143 -9.48 -12.38 7.43
N SER A 144 -10.03 -11.18 7.51
CA SER A 144 -10.52 -10.44 6.34
C SER A 144 -10.27 -8.95 6.50
N VAL A 145 -9.94 -8.28 5.39
CA VAL A 145 -9.85 -6.81 5.37
C VAL A 145 -11.23 -6.23 5.67
N LYS A 146 -11.31 -5.45 6.75
CA LYS A 146 -12.52 -4.75 7.20
C LYS A 146 -12.66 -3.39 6.54
N SER A 147 -11.54 -2.68 6.35
CA SER A 147 -11.52 -1.38 5.69
C SER A 147 -10.14 -1.05 5.12
N VAL A 148 -10.15 -0.25 4.07
CA VAL A 148 -8.97 0.43 3.52
C VAL A 148 -9.31 1.92 3.42
N THR A 149 -8.47 2.78 3.97
CA THR A 149 -8.72 4.23 4.03
C THR A 149 -7.48 4.99 3.60
N LYS A 150 -7.62 5.85 2.59
CA LYS A 150 -6.57 6.79 2.19
C LYS A 150 -6.58 7.97 3.16
N LEU A 151 -5.57 8.05 4.02
CA LEU A 151 -5.42 9.12 5.00
C LEU A 151 -4.81 10.36 4.33
N LEU A 152 -3.75 10.17 3.56
CA LEU A 152 -3.07 11.21 2.79
C LEU A 152 -3.16 10.93 1.29
N ASP A 153 -3.37 11.97 0.48
CA ASP A 153 -3.25 11.91 -0.98
C ASP A 153 -1.78 11.84 -1.43
N ASP A 154 -1.54 11.65 -2.74
CA ASP A 154 -0.19 11.56 -3.31
C ASP A 154 0.63 12.85 -3.16
N ASN A 155 0.00 13.97 -2.79
CA ASN A 155 0.65 15.23 -2.46
C ASN A 155 0.89 15.39 -0.94
N GLY A 156 0.56 14.38 -0.14
CA GLY A 156 0.69 14.38 1.33
C GLY A 156 -0.40 15.16 2.05
N LYS A 157 -1.52 15.50 1.40
CA LYS A 157 -2.64 16.22 2.02
C LYS A 157 -3.66 15.27 2.64
N ASN A 158 -4.21 15.62 3.80
CA ASN A 158 -5.27 14.85 4.45
C ASN A 158 -6.54 14.77 3.58
N VAL A 159 -7.04 13.56 3.33
CA VAL A 159 -8.25 13.28 2.53
C VAL A 159 -9.25 12.34 3.21
N SER A 160 -8.80 11.37 4.02
CA SER A 160 -9.66 10.40 4.75
C SER A 160 -10.75 9.75 3.89
N GLU A 161 -10.35 9.09 2.81
CA GLU A 161 -11.26 8.52 1.80
C GLU A 161 -11.31 6.99 1.88
N SER A 162 -12.51 6.41 1.97
CA SER A 162 -12.69 4.96 1.92
C SER A 162 -12.33 4.40 0.54
N GLN A 163 -11.56 3.32 0.51
CA GLN A 163 -11.16 2.63 -0.71
C GLN A 163 -11.93 1.31 -0.84
N LYS A 164 -12.06 0.81 -2.07
CA LYS A 164 -12.69 -0.47 -2.35
C LYS A 164 -11.77 -1.61 -1.90
N ILE A 165 -12.33 -2.52 -1.11
CA ILE A 165 -11.59 -3.70 -0.62
C ILE A 165 -11.34 -4.64 -1.80
N GLY A 166 -10.10 -5.13 -1.92
CA GLY A 166 -9.65 -6.04 -2.97
C GLY A 166 -9.12 -5.36 -4.23
N ASP A 167 -9.32 -4.05 -4.39
CA ASP A 167 -8.65 -3.29 -5.45
C ASP A 167 -7.20 -2.96 -5.03
N PRO A 168 -6.23 -2.96 -5.96
CA PRO A 168 -4.86 -2.54 -5.65
C PRO A 168 -4.81 -1.13 -5.06
N ILE A 169 -3.93 -0.95 -4.07
CA ILE A 169 -3.69 0.33 -3.43
C ILE A 169 -2.73 1.13 -4.31
N ALA A 170 -3.26 2.10 -5.05
CA ALA A 170 -2.51 2.89 -6.00
C ALA A 170 -1.68 4.00 -5.35
N PHE A 171 -0.41 4.11 -5.75
CA PHE A 171 0.49 5.21 -5.39
C PHE A 171 1.04 5.84 -6.68
N THR A 172 0.86 7.15 -6.83
CA THR A 172 1.23 7.87 -8.05
C THR A 172 2.45 8.76 -7.82
N ASN A 173 3.52 8.53 -8.60
CA ASN A 173 4.62 9.49 -8.69
C ASN A 173 4.45 10.37 -9.91
N THR A 174 4.73 11.65 -9.78
CA THR A 174 4.60 12.61 -10.87
C THR A 174 5.98 13.08 -11.32
N TYR A 175 6.26 12.95 -12.60
CA TYR A 175 7.47 13.47 -13.22
C TYR A 175 7.33 14.95 -13.56
N VAL A 176 8.27 15.76 -13.07
CA VAL A 176 8.32 17.21 -13.32
C VAL A 176 9.45 17.51 -14.28
N ALA A 177 9.12 17.63 -15.57
CA ALA A 177 10.09 18.06 -16.57
C ALA A 177 10.46 19.53 -16.34
N VAL A 178 11.71 19.79 -15.96
CA VAL A 178 12.25 21.16 -15.98
C VAL A 178 12.71 21.48 -17.40
N SER A 179 11.88 22.23 -18.13
CA SER A 179 12.36 22.90 -19.33
C SER A 179 13.39 23.93 -18.90
N ALA A 180 14.66 23.70 -19.21
CA ALA A 180 15.64 24.76 -19.16
C ALA A 180 15.13 25.86 -20.11
N LEU A 181 14.65 26.98 -19.55
CA LEU A 181 14.50 28.21 -20.30
C LEU A 181 15.84 28.42 -21.01
N PRO A 182 15.86 28.69 -22.32
CA PRO A 182 17.11 29.03 -22.97
C PRO A 182 17.64 30.25 -22.23
N LEU A 183 18.77 30.09 -21.53
CA LEU A 183 19.58 31.21 -21.09
C LEU A 183 20.14 31.85 -22.35
N THR A 184 19.31 32.57 -23.11
CA THR A 184 19.76 33.58 -24.07
C THR A 184 20.20 34.81 -23.28
N GLY A 185 21.11 34.61 -22.32
CA GLY A 185 21.95 35.64 -21.75
C GLY A 185 23.13 35.89 -22.67
N GLY A 186 22.86 36.28 -23.92
CA GLY A 186 23.85 36.93 -24.76
C GLY A 186 24.04 38.36 -24.23
N THR A 187 25.26 38.72 -23.85
CA THR A 187 25.61 40.03 -23.28
C THR A 187 25.64 41.15 -24.33
N THR A 188 24.68 41.18 -25.26
CA THR A 188 24.67 42.22 -26.29
C THR A 188 23.23 42.67 -26.57
N ASP A 189 23.04 43.97 -26.31
CA ASP A 189 21.96 44.85 -26.74
C ASP A 189 20.58 44.72 -26.09
N ARG A 190 20.52 45.36 -24.92
CA ARG A 190 19.35 46.14 -24.48
C ARG A 190 19.05 47.25 -25.51
N GLN A 191 18.04 47.04 -26.35
CA GLN A 191 17.11 48.08 -26.79
C GLN A 191 16.05 47.44 -27.69
N TRP A 192 14.88 47.12 -27.14
CA TRP A 192 13.58 47.63 -27.61
C TRP A 192 12.51 47.20 -26.61
N LEU A 193 11.86 48.22 -26.06
CA LEU A 193 10.72 48.15 -25.16
C LEU A 193 9.46 47.67 -25.92
N LEU A 194 8.72 46.78 -25.25
CA LEU A 194 7.27 46.82 -25.06
C LEU A 194 6.34 46.83 -26.30
N VAL A 195 5.89 45.64 -26.72
CA VAL A 195 4.44 45.36 -26.89
C VAL A 195 4.21 43.90 -26.51
N GLY A 196 3.51 43.66 -25.39
CA GLY A 196 3.14 42.31 -24.95
C GLY A 196 3.30 42.09 -23.44
N GLY A 197 2.76 42.99 -22.63
CA GLY A 197 2.76 42.85 -21.17
C GLY A 197 1.71 41.85 -20.70
N SER A 198 2.16 40.73 -20.12
CA SER A 198 1.52 39.97 -19.04
C SER A 198 2.44 38.76 -18.74
N ILE A 199 3.24 38.82 -17.67
CA ILE A 199 2.97 38.08 -16.42
C ILE A 199 2.76 36.59 -16.76
N GLY A 200 3.77 35.73 -16.65
CA GLY A 200 4.33 35.34 -15.37
C GLY A 200 3.40 34.33 -14.70
N GLY A 201 3.73 33.03 -14.77
CA GLY A 201 3.15 31.99 -13.92
C GLY A 201 1.65 31.72 -14.08
N LEU A 202 1.32 30.68 -14.84
CA LEU A 202 0.03 29.99 -14.71
C LEU A 202 0.30 28.49 -14.58
N ALA A 203 0.71 28.10 -13.36
CA ALA A 203 0.46 26.77 -12.86
C ALA A 203 -1.04 26.70 -12.51
N VAL A 204 -1.83 26.14 -13.42
CA VAL A 204 -3.25 25.88 -13.13
C VAL A 204 -3.31 24.62 -12.26
N LEU A 205 -3.37 24.81 -10.95
CA LEU A 205 -3.84 23.80 -10.00
C LEU A 205 -5.36 23.65 -10.17
N LEU A 206 -5.80 22.67 -10.97
CA LEU A 206 -7.19 22.23 -10.93
C LEU A 206 -7.40 21.31 -9.74
N VAL A 207 -7.74 21.89 -8.59
CA VAL A 207 -8.34 21.19 -7.46
C VAL A 207 -9.83 21.54 -7.41
N GLY A 208 -10.66 20.52 -7.68
CA GLY A 208 -11.98 20.34 -7.06
C GLY A 208 -13.20 20.91 -7.79
N ALA A 209 -14.00 20.03 -8.39
CA ALA A 209 -15.46 20.08 -8.26
C ALA A 209 -16.04 18.67 -8.41
N ALA A 210 -16.58 18.19 -7.30
CA ALA A 210 -17.41 17.01 -7.18
C ALA A 210 -18.69 17.14 -8.01
N GLY A 211 -19.21 15.98 -8.45
CA GLY A 211 -20.64 15.68 -8.54
C GLY A 211 -21.48 16.52 -9.52
N VAL A 212 -22.02 15.85 -10.54
CA VAL A 212 -23.45 15.54 -10.63
C VAL A 212 -23.72 14.90 -11.99
N TRP A 213 -24.06 13.63 -11.89
CA TRP A 213 -24.85 12.85 -12.83
C TRP A 213 -26.20 13.55 -13.10
N ASN A 214 -26.55 13.88 -14.35
CA ASN A 214 -27.79 13.35 -14.92
C ASN A 214 -27.87 13.44 -16.45
N SER A 215 -28.61 12.47 -16.96
CA SER A 215 -28.80 11.98 -18.31
C SER A 215 -29.29 12.95 -19.39
N ARG A 216 -28.88 12.61 -20.62
CA ARG A 216 -29.33 13.08 -21.92
C ARG A 216 -30.86 13.10 -22.09
N LYS A 217 -31.37 14.18 -22.71
CA LYS A 217 -32.12 14.26 -24.00
C LYS A 217 -33.22 15.32 -23.94
N ARG A 218 -33.23 16.21 -24.93
CA ARG A 218 -34.36 17.10 -25.23
C ARG A 218 -34.55 17.16 -26.75
N LEU A 219 -35.82 17.20 -27.15
CA LEU A 219 -36.40 17.53 -28.48
C LEU A 219 -36.37 16.35 -29.48
N VAL A 220 -37.49 15.91 -30.07
CA VAL A 220 -38.77 16.56 -30.45
C VAL A 220 -39.96 15.77 -29.93
#